data_AF-A0A5Q4SW03-F1
#
_entry.id   AF-A0A5Q4SW03-F1
#
_cell.length_a   1.000
_cell.length_b   1.000
_cell.length_c   1.000
_cell.angle_alpha   90.00
_cell.angle_beta   90.00
_cell.angle_gamma   90.00
#
_symmetry.space_group_name_H-M   'P 1'
#
loop_
_entity.id
_entity.type
_entity.pdbx_description
1 polymer ?
#
loop_
_entity_poly.entity_id
_entity_poly.type
_entity_poly.pdbx_seq_one_letter_code
_entity_poly.pdbx_strand_id
1 'polypeptide(L)'
;MEWFGDNAYWLSRLVFQRALAVVYVIAFVSAALQFRALIGARGMLPVPDHLRRVPARTAPTLFRLHYSDRFFASVAWTGALLSAAL
;
A
#
# COMPACT_ATOMS: atom_id res chain seq x y z
N MET A 1 6.97 6.37 -40.36
CA MET A 1 6.37 5.84 -39.11
C MET A 1 7.46 5.17 -38.27
N GLU A 2 8.49 5.92 -37.86
CA GLU A 2 9.62 5.39 -37.05
C GLU A 2 9.76 6.12 -35.71
N TRP A 3 8.69 6.78 -35.25
CA TRP A 3 8.69 7.52 -33.98
C TRP A 3 8.44 6.64 -32.75
N PHE A 4 8.03 5.38 -32.94
CA PHE A 4 7.77 4.42 -31.85
C PHE A 4 8.95 3.47 -31.56
N GLY A 5 10.10 3.69 -32.20
CA GLY A 5 11.26 2.81 -32.15
C GLY A 5 12.38 3.28 -31.23
N ASP A 6 12.11 4.08 -30.21
CA ASP A 6 13.16 4.50 -29.27
C ASP A 6 13.47 3.38 -28.26
N ASN A 7 14.13 2.36 -28.79
CA ASN A 7 14.69 1.18 -28.14
C ASN A 7 15.79 1.53 -27.11
N ALA A 8 16.09 2.82 -26.90
CA ALA A 8 17.14 3.24 -25.98
C ALA A 8 16.72 3.09 -24.49
N TYR A 9 15.43 3.15 -24.17
CA TYR A 9 14.96 3.22 -22.77
C TYR A 9 13.98 2.13 -22.35
N TRP A 10 13.63 1.18 -23.22
CA TRP A 10 12.68 0.10 -22.86
C TRP A 10 13.20 -0.73 -21.69
N LEU A 11 14.50 -1.03 -21.68
CA LEU A 11 15.14 -1.82 -20.62
C LEU A 11 15.12 -1.05 -19.30
N SER A 12 15.51 0.24 -19.32
CA SER A 12 15.46 1.11 -18.14
C SER A 12 14.04 1.24 -17.59
N ARG A 13 13.04 1.39 -18.46
CA ARG A 13 11.62 1.47 -18.07
C ARG A 13 11.14 0.16 -17.44
N LEU A 14 11.51 -0.98 -18.03
CA LEU A 14 11.17 -2.30 -17.50
C LEU A 14 11.81 -2.55 -16.13
N VAL A 15 13.12 -2.28 -16.00
CA VAL A 15 13.86 -2.43 -14.74
C VAL A 15 13.28 -1.50 -13.67
N PHE A 16 12.98 -0.25 -14.02
CA PHE A 16 12.37 0.70 -13.09
C PHE A 16 10.99 0.24 -12.62
N GLN A 17 10.13 -0.21 -13.54
CA GLN A 17 8.80 -0.73 -13.21
C GLN A 17 8.89 -1.94 -12.28
N ARG A 18 9.80 -2.89 -12.55
CA ARG A 18 9.98 -4.08 -11.71
C ARG A 18 10.59 -3.76 -10.36
N ALA A 19 11.58 -2.86 -10.29
CA ALA A 19 12.14 -2.40 -9.03
C ALA A 19 11.07 -1.71 -8.16
N LEU A 20 10.26 -0.85 -8.77
CA LEU A 20 9.15 -0.18 -8.09
C LEU A 20 8.10 -1.20 -7.59
N ALA A 21 7.76 -2.19 -8.40
CA ALA A 21 6.86 -3.28 -8.03
C ALA A 21 7.39 -4.04 -6.80
N VAL A 22 8.67 -4.41 -6.77
CA VAL A 22 9.30 -5.08 -5.63
C VAL A 22 9.24 -4.23 -4.36
N VAL A 23 9.56 -2.93 -4.46
CA VAL A 23 9.46 -1.99 -3.33
C VAL A 23 8.04 -1.96 -2.79
N TYR A 24 7.03 -1.91 -3.67
CA TYR A 24 5.63 -1.94 -3.23
C TYR A 24 5.24 -3.27 -2.60
N VAL A 25 5.64 -4.42 -3.16
CA VAL A 25 5.39 -5.72 -2.54
C VAL A 25 5.95 -5.76 -1.12
N ILE A 26 7.20 -5.34 -0.93
CA ILE A 26 7.84 -5.29 0.40
C ILE A 26 7.06 -4.36 1.33
N ALA A 27 6.68 -3.17 0.86
CA ALA A 27 5.93 -2.20 1.65
C ALA A 27 4.56 -2.76 2.07
N PHE A 28 3.80 -3.38 1.16
CA PHE A 28 2.49 -3.95 1.44
C PHE A 28 2.55 -5.18 2.35
N VAL A 29 3.53 -6.07 2.15
CA VAL A 29 3.73 -7.23 3.02
C VAL A 29 4.17 -6.78 4.42
N SER A 30 5.09 -5.82 4.49
CA SER A 30 5.52 -5.21 5.75
C SER A 30 4.34 -4.57 6.48
N ALA A 31 3.49 -3.83 5.77
CA ALA A 31 2.25 -3.30 6.32
C ALA A 31 1.30 -4.43 6.77
N ALA A 32 1.11 -5.49 5.99
CA ALA A 32 0.23 -6.60 6.40
C ALA A 32 0.70 -7.29 7.70
N LEU A 33 2.02 -7.42 7.89
CA LEU A 33 2.63 -8.10 9.05
C LEU A 33 2.77 -7.18 10.27
N GLN A 34 3.35 -6.00 10.10
CA GLN A 34 3.70 -5.09 11.20
C GLN A 34 2.52 -4.26 11.69
N PHE A 35 1.62 -3.87 10.77
CA PHE A 35 0.54 -2.94 11.09
C PHE A 35 -0.48 -3.58 12.04
N ARG A 36 -0.71 -4.91 11.95
CA ARG A 36 -1.55 -5.62 12.92
C ARG A 36 -0.96 -5.59 14.33
N ALA A 37 0.36 -5.75 14.45
CA ALA A 37 1.04 -5.78 15.73
C ALA A 37 1.12 -4.39 16.37
N LEU A 38 1.38 -3.34 15.58
CA LEU A 38 1.67 -2.01 16.09
C LEU A 38 0.44 -1.10 16.15
N ILE A 39 -0.43 -1.19 15.13
CA ILE A 39 -1.47 -0.21 14.79
C ILE A 39 -2.88 -0.85 14.73
N GLY A 40 -2.99 -2.15 15.00
CA GLY A 40 -4.28 -2.86 15.04
C GLY A 40 -5.21 -2.37 16.16
N ALA A 41 -6.46 -2.85 16.18
CA ALA A 41 -7.44 -2.46 17.20
C ALA A 41 -7.01 -2.81 18.65
N ARG A 42 -6.03 -3.71 18.81
CA ARG A 42 -5.37 -4.06 20.08
C ARG A 42 -3.86 -3.75 20.07
N GLY A 43 -3.39 -2.95 19.12
CA GLY A 43 -1.98 -2.54 19.00
C GLY A 43 -1.60 -1.46 20.01
N MET A 44 -0.32 -1.10 20.03
CA MET A 44 0.20 -0.03 20.89
C MET A 44 -0.41 1.34 20.59
N LEU A 45 -0.80 1.61 19.33
CA LEU A 45 -1.55 2.80 18.95
C LEU A 45 -2.86 2.39 18.24
N PRO A 46 -3.99 2.34 18.96
CA PRO A 46 -5.26 1.97 18.37
C PRO A 46 -5.71 3.02 17.33
N VAL A 47 -5.73 2.64 16.05
CA VAL A 47 -6.31 3.46 14.97
C VAL A 47 -7.74 3.88 15.22
N PRO A 48 -8.64 3.05 15.82
CA PRO A 48 -10.00 3.49 16.11
C PRO A 48 -10.03 4.76 16.97
N ASP A 49 -9.11 4.86 17.94
CA ASP A 49 -9.03 6.02 18.83
C ASP A 49 -8.43 7.23 18.13
N HIS A 50 -7.49 7.03 17.19
CA HIS A 50 -6.95 8.12 16.37
C HIS A 50 -7.99 8.66 15.38
N LEU A 51 -8.73 7.78 14.70
CA LEU A 51 -9.79 8.16 13.75
C LEU A 51 -10.96 8.88 14.44
N ARG A 52 -11.21 8.60 15.72
CA ARG A 52 -12.20 9.31 16.55
C ARG A 52 -11.75 10.71 16.96
N ARG A 53 -10.45 10.92 17.16
CA ARG A 53 -9.89 12.20 17.64
C ARG A 53 -9.55 13.17 16.52
N VAL A 54 -9.19 12.69 15.33
CA VAL A 54 -8.74 13.54 14.22
C VAL A 54 -9.88 13.82 13.24
N PRO A 55 -10.16 15.10 12.92
CA PRO A 55 -11.18 15.45 11.94
C PRO A 55 -10.79 15.01 10.53
N ALA A 56 -11.79 14.59 9.75
CA ALA A 56 -11.67 14.10 8.38
C ALA A 56 -10.85 14.99 7.44
N ARG A 57 -10.92 16.31 7.67
CA ARG A 57 -10.28 17.33 6.85
C ARG A 57 -8.76 17.35 7.00
N THR A 58 -8.25 16.91 8.14
CA THR A 58 -6.82 16.89 8.44
C THR A 58 -6.16 15.58 8.02
N ALA A 59 -6.91 14.47 8.09
CA ALA A 59 -6.43 13.15 7.69
C ALA A 59 -7.51 12.37 6.94
N PRO A 60 -7.71 12.63 5.63
CA PRO A 60 -8.63 11.85 4.82
C PRO A 60 -8.08 10.43 4.63
N THR A 61 -8.87 9.41 4.99
CA THR A 61 -8.47 8.00 4.83
C THR A 61 -9.69 7.10 4.61
N LEU A 62 -9.52 6.06 3.78
CA LEU A 62 -10.54 5.04 3.50
C LEU A 62 -11.01 4.31 4.76
N PHE A 63 -10.11 4.18 5.74
CA PHE A 63 -10.38 3.50 7.01
C PHE A 63 -11.37 4.25 7.91
N ARG A 64 -11.77 5.49 7.59
CA ARG A 64 -12.85 6.19 8.31
C ARG A 64 -14.25 5.67 7.98
N LEU A 65 -14.45 5.07 6.80
CA LEU A 65 -15.74 4.53 6.39
C LEU A 65 -16.02 3.18 7.06
N HIS A 66 -15.01 2.32 7.13
CA HIS A 66 -15.08 1.04 7.82
C HIS A 66 -13.69 0.60 8.26
N TYR A 67 -13.43 0.62 9.57
CA TYR A 67 -12.19 0.08 10.13
C TYR A 67 -12.44 -1.29 10.75
N SER A 68 -11.69 -2.28 10.27
CA SER A 68 -11.57 -3.60 10.89
C SER A 68 -10.16 -4.11 10.59
N ASP A 69 -9.53 -4.77 11.57
CA ASP A 69 -8.19 -5.37 11.38
C ASP A 69 -8.15 -6.30 10.16
N ARG A 70 -9.26 -7.01 9.90
CA ARG A 70 -9.41 -7.89 8.74
C ARG A 70 -9.52 -7.12 7.43
N PHE A 71 -10.23 -5.99 7.42
CA PHE A 71 -10.36 -5.15 6.23
C PHE A 71 -9.01 -4.56 5.83
N PHE A 72 -8.26 -4.02 6.79
CA PHE A 72 -6.89 -3.54 6.54
C PHE A 72 -5.99 -4.63 5.97
N ALA A 73 -6.00 -5.83 6.57
CA ALA A 73 -5.23 -6.96 6.09
C ALA A 73 -5.61 -7.32 4.64
N SER A 74 -6.90 -7.34 4.31
CA SER A 74 -7.37 -7.64 2.94
C SER A 74 -6.89 -6.61 1.92
N VAL A 75 -6.89 -5.32 2.28
CA VAL A 75 -6.40 -4.23 1.41
C VAL A 75 -4.89 -4.34 1.22
N ALA A 76 -4.14 -4.58 2.29
CA ALA A 76 -2.69 -4.74 2.23
C ALA A 76 -2.27 -5.96 1.39
N TRP A 77 -2.92 -7.12 1.58
CA TRP A 77 -2.67 -8.31 0.76
C TRP A 77 -3.07 -8.13 -0.69
N THR A 78 -4.20 -7.44 -0.97
CA THR A 78 -4.59 -7.10 -2.35
C THR A 78 -3.53 -6.21 -3.00
N GLY A 79 -3.03 -5.19 -2.29
CA GLY A 79 -1.95 -4.32 -2.77
C GLY A 79 -0.65 -5.07 -3.04
N ALA A 80 -0.28 -6.00 -2.16
CA ALA A 80 0.87 -6.89 -2.36
C ALA A 80 0.69 -7.77 -3.61
N LEU A 81 -0.48 -8.38 -3.78
CA LEU A 81 -0.80 -9.23 -4.92
C LEU A 81 -0.75 -8.45 -6.25
N LEU A 82 -1.37 -7.27 -6.28
CA LEU A 82 -1.36 -6.39 -7.45
C LEU A 82 0.06 -5.92 -7.80
N SER A 83 0.87 -5.60 -6.79
CA SER A 83 2.27 -5.21 -7.00
C SER A 83 3.13 -6.37 -7.49
N ALA A 84 2.87 -7.59 -7.00
CA ALA A 84 3.57 -8.78 -7.46
C ALA A 84 3.18 -9.19 -8.90
N ALA A 85 1.95 -8.86 -9.31
CA ALA A 85 1.45 -9.10 -10.67
C ALA A 85 1.94 -8.04 -11.69
N LEU A 86 2.48 -6.91 -11.23
CA LEU A 86 2.95 -5.79 -12.06
C LEU A 86 4.32 -6.06 -12.66
#